data_AF-A0A2N1J4Q8-F1
#
_entry.id   AF-A0A2N1J4Q8-F1
#
_cell.length_a   1.000
_cell.length_b   1.000
_cell.length_c   1.000
_cell.angle_alpha   90.00
_cell.angle_beta   90.00
_cell.angle_gamma   90.00
#
_symmetry.space_group_name_H-M   'P 1'
#
loop_
_entity.id
_entity.type
_entity.pdbx_description
1 polymer ?
#
loop_
_entity_poly.entity_id
_entity_poly.type
_entity_poly.pdbx_seq_one_letter_code
_entity_poly.pdbx_strand_id
1 'polypeptide(L)'
;MSYEEIFILGWLANIFMIFANVLVVLMVVRNNEPEKLKEQSIQLNELKKEYDKYYPYHKQMSILAYLLPFTGFFKVGFRLFEMTLFLSKNKDANVYNFIEYKYTKDIQRAKNSN
;
A
#
# COMPACT_ATOMS: atom_id res chain seq x y z
N MET A 1 -1.62 6.12 -31.85
CA MET A 1 -2.12 6.45 -30.50
C MET A 1 -1.81 7.92 -30.24
N SER A 2 -2.82 8.72 -29.94
CA SER A 2 -2.67 10.16 -29.66
C SER A 2 -2.26 10.41 -28.21
N TYR A 3 -1.79 11.62 -27.90
CA TYR A 3 -1.48 12.02 -26.52
C TYR A 3 -2.71 11.98 -25.61
N GLU A 4 -3.88 12.35 -26.14
CA GLU A 4 -5.15 12.30 -25.42
C GLU A 4 -5.53 10.86 -25.07
N GLU A 5 -5.34 9.92 -26.00
CA GLU A 5 -5.58 8.49 -25.76
C GLU A 5 -4.65 7.94 -24.66
N ILE A 6 -3.37 8.32 -24.67
CA ILE A 6 -2.40 7.94 -23.62
C ILE A 6 -2.80 8.52 -22.26
N PHE A 7 -3.26 9.77 -22.24
CA PHE A 7 -3.70 10.43 -21.03
C PHE A 7 -4.91 9.72 -20.41
N ILE A 8 -5.94 9.42 -21.23
CA ILE A 8 -7.12 8.66 -20.80
C ILE A 8 -6.73 7.27 -20.31
N LEU A 9 -5.84 6.58 -21.03
CA LEU A 9 -5.32 5.26 -20.63
C LEU A 9 -4.68 5.30 -19.23
N GLY A 10 -3.90 6.35 -18.94
CA GLY A 10 -3.26 6.51 -17.63
C GLY A 10 -4.24 6.65 -16.47
N TRP A 11 -5.37 7.32 -16.69
CA TRP A 11 -6.45 7.41 -15.70
C TRP A 11 -7.22 6.10 -15.55
N LEU A 12 -7.50 5.41 -16.65
CA LEU A 12 -8.11 4.08 -16.62
C LEU A 12 -7.22 3.07 -15.87
N ALA A 13 -5.91 3.14 -16.08
CA ALA A 13 -4.93 2.32 -15.36
C ALA A 13 -4.92 2.62 -13.85
N ASN A 14 -5.03 3.90 -13.45
CA ASN A 14 -5.19 4.28 -12.04
C ASN A 14 -6.46 3.68 -11.44
N ILE A 15 -7.60 3.78 -12.15
CA ILE A 15 -8.89 3.22 -11.73
C ILE A 15 -8.79 1.69 -11.58
N PHE A 16 -8.21 1.01 -12.56
CA PHE A 16 -7.99 -0.43 -12.50
C PHE A 16 -7.22 -0.84 -11.24
N MET A 17 -6.18 -0.10 -10.87
CA MET A 17 -5.43 -0.40 -9.64
C MET A 17 -6.20 -0.16 -8.35
N ILE A 18 -7.16 0.77 -8.34
CA ILE A 18 -8.06 0.93 -7.20
C ILE A 18 -8.84 -0.38 -6.98
N PHE A 19 -9.41 -0.94 -8.04
CA PHE A 19 -10.11 -2.23 -7.97
C PHE A 19 -9.17 -3.37 -7.55
N ALA A 20 -7.97 -3.45 -8.13
CA ALA A 20 -6.98 -4.45 -7.73
C ALA A 20 -6.65 -4.36 -6.22
N ASN A 21 -6.49 -3.15 -5.69
CA ASN A 21 -6.23 -2.95 -4.26
C ASN A 21 -7.45 -3.33 -3.38
N VAL A 22 -8.68 -3.04 -3.84
CA VAL A 22 -9.91 -3.47 -3.16
C VAL A 22 -9.99 -5.00 -3.11
N LEU A 23 -9.63 -5.71 -4.18
CA LEU A 23 -9.61 -7.17 -4.20
C LEU A 23 -8.66 -7.75 -3.14
N VAL A 24 -7.49 -7.13 -2.93
CA VAL A 24 -6.57 -7.52 -1.84
C VAL A 24 -7.23 -7.35 -0.48
N VAL A 25 -7.88 -6.22 -0.23
CA VAL A 25 -8.59 -5.98 1.04
C VAL A 25 -9.70 -7.01 1.25
N LEU A 26 -10.52 -7.26 0.22
CA LEU A 26 -11.59 -8.27 0.30
C LEU A 26 -11.03 -9.66 0.57
N MET A 27 -9.91 -10.03 -0.05
CA MET A 27 -9.24 -11.30 0.20
C MET A 27 -8.76 -11.41 1.66
N VAL A 28 -8.17 -10.35 2.20
CA VAL A 28 -7.71 -10.31 3.60
C VAL A 28 -8.89 -10.44 4.56
N VAL A 29 -9.97 -9.68 4.33
CA VAL A 29 -11.16 -9.71 5.17
C VAL A 29 -11.84 -11.08 5.13
N ARG A 30 -11.94 -11.71 3.96
CA ARG A 30 -12.60 -13.02 3.81
C ARG A 30 -11.82 -14.16 4.48
N ASN A 31 -10.49 -14.08 4.48
CA ASN A 31 -9.63 -15.18 4.92
C ASN A 31 -9.21 -15.07 6.40
N ASN A 32 -9.66 -14.05 7.14
CA ASN A 32 -9.28 -13.85 8.55
C ASN A 32 -10.53 -13.65 9.41
N GLU A 33 -10.45 -14.10 10.65
CA GLU A 33 -11.52 -13.88 11.63
C GLU A 33 -11.60 -12.41 12.05
N PRO A 34 -12.81 -11.88 12.35
CA PRO A 34 -13.00 -10.48 12.74
C PRO A 34 -12.16 -10.05 13.94
N GLU A 35 -11.99 -10.91 14.95
CA GLU A 35 -11.21 -10.61 16.15
C GLU A 35 -9.72 -10.43 15.81
N LYS A 36 -9.16 -11.33 15.00
CA LYS A 36 -7.79 -11.24 14.51
C LYS A 36 -7.54 -9.99 13.68
N LEU A 37 -8.48 -9.63 12.80
CA LEU A 37 -8.40 -8.39 12.01
C LEU A 37 -8.42 -7.14 12.89
N LYS A 38 -9.21 -7.15 13.97
CA LYS A 38 -9.26 -6.05 14.93
C LYS A 38 -7.92 -5.88 15.65
N GLU A 39 -7.33 -6.96 16.14
CA GLU A 39 -6.02 -6.93 16.80
C GLU A 39 -4.93 -6.41 15.85
N GLN A 40 -4.85 -6.96 14.65
CA GLN A 40 -3.94 -6.52 13.60
C GLN A 40 -4.14 -5.04 13.26
N SER A 41 -5.38 -4.58 13.18
CA SER A 41 -5.68 -3.17 12.92
C SER A 41 -5.21 -2.24 14.04
N ILE A 42 -5.22 -2.68 15.30
CA ILE A 42 -4.72 -1.88 16.43
C ILE A 42 -3.21 -1.73 16.30
N GLN A 43 -2.48 -2.83 16.08
CA GLN A 43 -1.02 -2.83 15.92
C GLN A 43 -0.57 -1.97 14.73
N LEU A 44 -1.22 -2.12 13.56
CA LEU A 44 -0.94 -1.28 12.40
C LEU A 44 -1.25 0.20 12.64
N ASN A 45 -2.23 0.52 13.47
CA ASN A 45 -2.55 1.91 13.78
C ASN A 45 -1.48 2.55 14.68
N GLU A 46 -0.86 1.79 15.58
CA GLU A 46 0.29 2.25 16.36
C GLU A 46 1.50 2.54 15.47
N LEU A 47 1.85 1.60 14.59
CA LEU A 47 2.91 1.80 13.59
C LEU A 47 2.63 3.00 12.69
N LYS A 48 1.38 3.18 12.26
CA LYS A 48 0.98 4.33 11.46
C LYS A 48 1.14 5.65 12.22
N LYS A 49 0.77 5.69 13.51
CA LYS A 49 0.98 6.89 14.35
C LYS A 49 2.46 7.22 14.50
N GLU A 50 3.32 6.22 14.63
CA GLU A 50 4.76 6.43 14.69
C GLU A 50 5.32 6.92 13.35
N TYR A 51 4.92 6.29 12.24
CA TYR A 51 5.30 6.71 10.90
C TYR A 51 4.87 8.16 10.61
N ASP A 52 3.67 8.55 11.02
CA ASP A 52 3.13 9.90 10.84
C ASP A 52 3.99 10.99 11.52
N LYS A 53 4.77 10.65 12.56
CA LYS A 53 5.72 11.59 13.19
C LYS A 53 6.87 11.95 12.27
N TYR A 54 7.35 10.99 11.48
CA TYR A 54 8.46 11.19 10.54
C TYR A 54 7.97 11.72 9.18
N TYR A 55 6.74 11.39 8.78
CA TYR A 55 6.18 11.74 7.47
C TYR A 55 4.79 12.40 7.58
N PRO A 56 4.66 13.59 8.18
CA PRO A 56 3.37 14.19 8.52
C PRO A 56 2.47 14.49 7.29
N TYR A 57 3.07 14.83 6.14
CA TYR A 57 2.33 15.25 4.94
C TYR A 57 2.16 14.15 3.88
N HIS A 58 2.54 12.90 4.18
CA HIS A 58 2.55 11.83 3.18
C HIS A 58 1.16 11.49 2.62
N LYS A 59 0.08 11.71 3.40
CA LYS A 59 -1.31 11.45 2.96
C LYS A 59 -1.74 12.46 1.91
N GLN A 60 -1.54 13.74 2.19
CA GLN A 60 -1.88 14.84 1.28
C GLN A 60 -1.06 14.71 0.00
N MET A 61 0.26 14.48 0.12
CA MET A 61 1.13 14.26 -1.03
C MET A 61 0.70 13.03 -1.84
N SER A 62 0.26 11.96 -1.17
CA SER A 62 -0.27 10.78 -1.87
C SER A 62 -1.52 11.10 -2.67
N ILE A 63 -2.48 11.85 -2.12
CA ILE A 63 -3.71 12.26 -2.81
C ILE A 63 -3.37 13.10 -4.04
N LEU A 64 -2.50 14.10 -3.88
CA LEU A 64 -2.05 14.94 -4.99
C LEU A 64 -1.39 14.11 -6.10
N ALA A 65 -0.57 13.12 -5.73
CA ALA A 65 0.09 12.26 -6.70
C ALA A 65 -0.91 11.43 -7.54
N TYR A 66 -2.05 11.02 -6.97
CA TYR A 66 -3.10 10.31 -7.70
C TYR A 66 -3.86 11.19 -8.72
N LEU A 67 -3.68 12.51 -8.71
CA LEU A 67 -4.21 13.41 -9.74
C LEU A 67 -3.40 13.36 -11.05
N LEU A 68 -2.27 12.66 -11.05
CA LEU A 68 -1.46 12.46 -12.24
C LEU A 68 -1.78 11.10 -12.89
N PRO A 69 -1.86 11.02 -14.23
CA PRO A 69 -2.07 9.77 -14.93
C PRO A 69 -0.94 8.77 -14.61
N PHE A 70 -1.26 7.48 -14.58
CA PHE A 70 -0.34 6.36 -14.27
C PHE A 70 0.25 6.31 -12.85
N THR A 71 0.15 7.36 -12.02
CA THR A 71 0.74 7.30 -10.67
C THR A 71 0.17 6.16 -9.84
N GLY A 72 -1.15 5.97 -9.86
CA GLY A 72 -1.79 4.87 -9.15
C GLY A 72 -1.39 3.52 -9.73
N PHE A 73 -1.28 3.44 -11.07
CA PHE A 73 -0.79 2.25 -11.76
C PHE A 73 0.56 1.78 -11.22
N PHE A 74 1.57 2.66 -11.27
CA PHE A 74 2.90 2.31 -10.82
C PHE A 74 2.97 2.13 -9.29
N LYS A 75 2.39 3.05 -8.52
CA LYS A 75 2.47 3.01 -7.05
C LYS A 75 1.86 1.74 -6.46
N VAL A 76 0.66 1.38 -6.92
CA VAL A 76 -0.01 0.16 -6.45
C VAL A 76 0.61 -1.07 -7.10
N GLY A 77 0.95 -1.02 -8.40
CA GLY A 77 1.55 -2.12 -9.12
C GLY A 77 2.86 -2.58 -8.49
N PHE A 78 3.78 -1.66 -8.20
CA PHE A 78 5.01 -1.98 -7.49
C PHE A 78 4.75 -2.53 -6.09
N ARG A 79 3.76 -2.01 -5.36
CA ARG A 79 3.41 -2.52 -4.03
C ARG A 79 2.86 -3.95 -4.09
N LEU A 80 2.01 -4.26 -5.05
CA LEU A 80 1.51 -5.62 -5.24
C LEU A 80 2.64 -6.57 -5.62
N PHE A 81 3.53 -6.14 -6.52
CA PHE A 81 4.71 -6.91 -6.89
C PHE A 81 5.66 -7.17 -5.71
N GLU A 82 5.95 -6.16 -4.89
CA GLU A 82 6.73 -6.35 -3.66
C GLU A 82 6.04 -7.30 -2.69
N MET A 83 4.72 -7.18 -2.55
CA MET A 83 3.92 -8.04 -1.68
C MET A 83 3.98 -9.50 -2.14
N THR A 84 3.80 -9.78 -3.45
CA THR A 84 3.88 -11.16 -3.95
C THR A 84 5.28 -11.75 -3.78
N LEU A 85 6.33 -10.96 -4.01
CA LEU A 85 7.71 -11.36 -3.72
C LEU A 85 7.95 -11.61 -2.22
N PHE A 86 7.38 -10.79 -1.34
CA PHE A 86 7.51 -10.97 0.10
C PHE A 86 6.81 -12.26 0.55
N LEU A 87 5.58 -12.48 0.12
CA LEU A 87 4.79 -13.66 0.49
C LEU A 87 5.36 -14.96 -0.10
N SER A 88 5.93 -14.91 -1.31
CA SER A 88 6.58 -16.10 -1.90
C SER A 88 7.86 -16.50 -1.17
N LYS A 89 8.60 -15.56 -0.60
CA LYS A 89 9.86 -15.83 0.12
C LYS A 89 9.66 -16.20 1.59
N ASN A 90 8.60 -15.68 2.22
CA ASN A 90 8.32 -15.90 3.64
C ASN A 90 7.15 -16.87 3.77
N LYS A 91 7.47 -18.15 4.06
CA LYS A 91 6.45 -19.16 4.37
C LYS A 91 5.66 -18.72 5.60
N ASP A 92 4.35 -18.95 5.58
CA ASP A 92 3.39 -18.55 6.62
C ASP A 92 3.16 -17.04 6.80
N ALA A 93 3.80 -16.20 5.97
CA ALA A 93 3.53 -14.78 5.97
C ALA A 93 2.20 -14.44 5.30
N ASN A 94 1.53 -13.40 5.80
CA ASN A 94 0.30 -12.87 5.22
C ASN A 94 0.44 -11.37 4.88
N VAL A 95 -0.61 -10.80 4.33
CA VAL A 95 -0.65 -9.38 3.93
C VAL A 95 -0.38 -8.44 5.13
N TYR A 96 -0.85 -8.79 6.34
CA TYR A 96 -0.55 -8.02 7.55
C TYR A 96 0.96 -7.98 7.81
N ASN A 97 1.65 -9.13 7.80
CA ASN A 97 3.10 -9.21 8.03
C ASN A 97 3.88 -8.36 7.02
N PHE A 98 3.43 -8.33 5.75
CA PHE A 98 4.04 -7.47 4.73
C PHE A 98 3.89 -5.98 5.05
N ILE A 99 2.69 -5.55 5.47
CA ILE A 99 2.41 -4.16 5.83
C ILE A 99 3.23 -3.75 7.07
N GLU A 100 3.24 -4.60 8.10
CA GLU A 100 4.03 -4.41 9.31
C GLU A 100 5.53 -4.27 9.00
N TYR A 101 6.08 -5.15 8.16
CA TYR A 101 7.46 -5.08 7.70
C TYR A 101 7.77 -3.75 7.01
N LYS A 102 6.90 -3.28 6.11
CA LYS A 102 7.12 -2.02 5.37
C LYS A 102 7.12 -0.82 6.31
N TYR A 103 6.12 -0.70 7.19
CA TYR A 103 6.07 0.39 8.16
C TYR A 103 7.29 0.41 9.08
N THR A 104 7.65 -0.75 9.63
CA THR A 104 8.80 -0.89 10.53
C THR A 104 10.10 -0.49 9.83
N LYS A 105 10.32 -0.97 8.60
CA LYS A 105 11.50 -0.63 7.80
C LYS A 105 11.60 0.87 7.51
N ASP A 106 10.49 1.49 7.12
CA ASP A 106 10.48 2.92 6.80
C ASP A 106 10.71 3.79 8.05
N ILE A 107 10.12 3.42 9.19
CA ILE A 107 10.37 4.07 10.49
C ILE A 107 11.84 3.93 10.89
N GLN A 108 12.41 2.73 10.81
CA GLN A 108 13.81 2.49 11.13
C GLN A 108 14.75 3.28 10.23
N ARG A 109 14.43 3.37 8.93
CA ARG A 109 15.19 4.19 7.99
C ARG A 109 15.15 5.66 8.39
N ALA A 110 13.98 6.19 8.75
CA ALA A 110 13.84 7.57 9.20
C ALA A 110 14.60 7.84 10.52
N LYS A 111 14.60 6.87 11.44
CA LYS A 111 15.38 6.94 12.69
C LYS A 111 16.88 6.95 12.45
N ASN A 112 17.37 6.15 11.51
CA ASN A 112 18.81 6.03 11.23
C ASN A 112 19.35 7.15 10.32
N SER A 113 18.48 7.92 9.66
CA SER A 113 18.85 9.07 8.83
C SER A 113 18.85 10.41 9.60
N ASN A 114 18.46 10.39 10.87
CA ASN A 114 18.58 11.49 11.83
C ASN A 114 19.74 11.23 12.79
#